data_AF-R8HNH8-F1
#
_entry.id   AF-R8HNH8-F1
#
_cell.length_a   1.000
_cell.length_b   1.000
_cell.length_c   1.000
_cell.angle_alpha   90.00
_cell.angle_beta   90.00
_cell.angle_gamma   90.00
#
_symmetry.space_group_name_H-M   'P 1'
#
loop_
_entity.id
_entity.type
_entity.pdbx_description
1 polymer ?
#
loop_
_entity_poly.entity_id
_entity_poly.type
_entity_poly.pdbx_seq_one_letter_code
_entity_poly.pdbx_strand_id
1 'polypeptide(L)'
;MYYYCKYCDSYEEKNHKCCKGKSKYYNGNKKDEGCNTDCDSNKKKSRLVGFAYDTSSSIINLPLSNSIVVSEELTTVAEVILQHVKSGDLVWLNGLFHINNNSLTPSDLITAIYRVSGFNRKLIYQSIIEIDAEFHDDVTQVVAQHVDQIGSSQDEVSYILTVRTNSPTAELFVNGPITFTAAEISL
;
A
#
# COMPACT_ATOMS: atom_id res chain seq x y z
N MET A 1 30.63 -9.10 8.82
CA MET A 1 29.98 -8.76 10.11
C MET A 1 29.64 -7.28 10.05
N TYR A 2 28.34 -6.96 10.04
CA TYR A 2 27.84 -5.58 9.94
C TYR A 2 27.63 -5.01 11.35
N TYR A 3 27.85 -3.70 11.52
CA TYR A 3 27.70 -3.00 12.79
C TYR A 3 26.82 -1.77 12.58
N TYR A 4 25.94 -1.49 13.55
CA TYR A 4 25.12 -0.29 13.50
C TYR A 4 25.99 0.96 13.73
N CYS A 5 26.05 1.83 12.72
CA CYS A 5 26.77 3.08 12.77
C CYS A 5 25.82 4.21 13.17
N LYS A 6 25.93 4.69 14.42
CA LYS A 6 25.10 5.81 14.93
C LYS A 6 25.22 7.09 14.08
N TYR A 7 26.34 7.29 13.39
CA TYR A 7 26.56 8.46 12.53
C TYR A 7 25.92 8.34 11.15
N CYS A 8 25.71 7.12 10.64
CA CYS A 8 25.06 6.86 9.36
C CYS A 8 23.60 6.44 9.49
N ASP A 9 23.16 6.15 10.73
CA ASP A 9 21.87 5.55 11.06
C ASP A 9 21.56 4.29 10.22
N SER A 10 22.58 3.44 10.03
CA SER A 10 22.52 2.23 9.22
C SER A 10 23.52 1.17 9.68
N TYR A 11 23.29 -0.08 9.26
CA TYR A 11 24.23 -1.19 9.45
C TYR A 11 25.28 -1.18 8.35
N GLU A 12 26.55 -1.07 8.74
CA GLU A 12 27.69 -0.90 7.83
C GLU A 12 28.74 -2.00 8.01
N GLU A 13 29.54 -2.27 6.98
CA GLU A 13 30.69 -3.17 7.08
C GLU A 13 31.76 -2.64 8.04
N LYS A 14 32.49 -3.56 8.68
CA LYS A 14 33.62 -3.22 9.54
C LYS A 14 34.64 -2.40 8.73
N ASN A 15 35.00 -1.20 9.20
CA ASN A 15 35.84 -0.22 8.51
C ASN A 15 35.18 0.56 7.35
N HIS A 16 33.85 0.68 7.33
CA HIS A 16 33.16 1.66 6.48
C HIS A 16 33.78 3.07 6.65
N LYS A 17 33.82 3.88 5.59
CA LYS A 17 34.55 5.15 5.54
C LYS A 17 34.23 6.09 6.72
N CYS A 18 32.98 6.11 7.18
CA CYS A 18 32.56 6.88 8.36
C CYS A 18 33.13 6.39 9.71
N CYS A 19 33.65 5.16 9.76
CA CYS A 19 34.30 4.56 10.92
C CYS A 19 35.85 4.53 10.78
N LYS A 20 36.41 4.91 9.62
CA LYS A 20 37.87 5.02 9.42
C LYS A 20 38.39 6.28 10.13
N GLY A 21 38.55 6.18 11.44
CA GLY A 21 39.13 7.26 12.24
C GLY A 21 39.21 7.01 13.74
N LYS A 22 38.67 5.88 14.25
CA LYS A 22 38.72 5.56 15.68
C LYS A 22 39.55 4.32 15.98
N SER A 23 40.85 4.44 15.74
CA SER A 23 41.85 3.76 16.58
C SER A 23 42.63 4.82 17.35
N LYS A 24 41.96 5.57 18.25
CA LYS A 24 42.67 6.37 19.25
C LYS A 24 42.89 5.49 20.48
N TYR A 25 44.05 4.84 20.51
CA TYR A 25 44.74 4.65 21.79
C TYR A 25 44.95 6.05 22.38
N TYR A 26 44.39 6.29 23.56
CA TYR A 26 44.52 7.55 24.28
C TYR A 26 45.97 7.75 24.69
N ASN A 27 46.62 8.79 24.15
CA ASN A 27 47.70 9.47 24.85
C ASN A 27 47.65 10.96 24.50
N GLY A 28 48.03 11.76 25.48
CA GLY A 28 47.57 13.14 25.67
C GLY A 28 47.86 14.13 24.54
N ASN A 29 47.10 15.22 24.61
CA ASN A 29 47.34 16.51 23.95
C ASN A 29 47.31 16.49 22.42
N LYS A 30 46.13 16.76 21.82
CA LYS A 30 46.00 17.65 20.65
C LYS A 30 44.53 17.94 20.31
N LYS A 31 44.37 19.14 19.76
CA LYS A 31 43.16 19.90 19.40
C LYS A 31 42.09 19.10 18.67
N ASP A 32 40.88 19.61 18.80
CA ASP A 32 39.69 19.29 18.01
C ASP A 32 40.04 19.05 16.53
N GLU A 33 39.92 17.81 16.10
CA GLU A 33 39.93 17.45 14.69
C GLU A 33 38.52 16.98 14.36
N GLY A 34 37.77 17.91 13.74
CA GLY A 34 36.43 17.69 13.25
C GLY A 34 36.36 16.44 12.38
N CYS A 35 35.26 15.70 12.55
CA CYS A 35 34.96 14.57 11.70
C CYS A 35 34.94 15.06 10.25
N ASN A 36 35.75 14.43 9.40
CA ASN A 36 35.78 14.72 7.97
C ASN A 36 34.33 14.61 7.45
N THR A 37 33.81 15.70 6.91
CA THR A 37 32.41 15.92 6.51
C THR A 37 31.96 15.05 5.33
N ASP A 38 32.74 14.04 4.94
CA ASP A 38 32.49 13.13 3.83
C ASP A 38 31.75 11.86 4.26
N CYS A 39 31.08 11.88 5.41
CA CYS A 39 29.92 11.02 5.59
C CYS A 39 28.82 11.61 4.73
N ASP A 40 28.60 10.99 3.58
CA ASP A 40 27.58 11.28 2.59
C ASP A 40 26.16 11.03 3.19
N SER A 41 25.85 11.70 4.31
CA SER A 41 24.58 11.67 5.03
C SER A 41 23.46 12.36 4.25
N ASN A 42 23.76 12.85 3.04
CA ASN A 42 22.83 13.53 2.14
C ASN A 42 22.21 12.61 1.08
N LYS A 43 22.39 11.29 1.16
CA LYS A 43 21.42 10.41 0.49
C LYS A 43 20.12 10.49 1.28
N LYS A 44 19.21 11.37 0.85
CA LYS A 44 17.80 11.30 1.22
C LYS A 44 17.34 9.86 0.96
N LYS A 45 17.32 9.05 2.01
CA LYS A 45 16.81 7.69 1.95
C LYS A 45 15.31 7.81 2.12
N SER A 46 14.55 7.22 1.21
CA SER A 46 13.10 7.16 1.36
C SER A 46 12.74 6.43 2.65
N ARG A 47 11.70 6.89 3.34
CA ARG A 47 11.27 6.36 4.65
C ARG A 47 9.78 6.08 4.64
N LEU A 48 9.38 4.91 5.16
CA LEU A 48 7.98 4.66 5.49
C LEU A 48 7.59 5.57 6.67
N VAL A 49 6.64 6.48 6.44
CA VAL A 49 6.20 7.50 7.42
C VAL A 49 4.75 7.32 7.87
N GLY A 50 3.95 6.58 7.10
CA GLY A 50 2.56 6.29 7.40
C GLY A 50 2.17 4.88 6.95
N PHE A 51 1.25 4.26 7.69
CA PHE A 51 0.68 2.97 7.32
C PHE A 51 -0.78 2.90 7.79
N ALA A 52 -1.67 2.48 6.90
CA ALA A 52 -3.06 2.20 7.20
C ALA A 52 -3.47 0.89 6.55
N TYR A 53 -4.41 0.19 7.15
CA TYR A 53 -4.92 -1.07 6.65
C TYR A 53 -6.38 -1.26 7.01
N ASP A 54 -7.07 -2.00 6.17
CA ASP A 54 -8.40 -2.54 6.38
C ASP A 54 -8.36 -4.02 6.02
N THR A 55 -8.89 -4.84 6.93
CA THR A 55 -8.94 -6.29 6.76
C THR A 55 -10.29 -6.78 7.23
N SER A 56 -10.93 -7.62 6.42
CA SER A 56 -12.14 -8.32 6.84
C SER A 56 -12.06 -9.79 6.47
N SER A 57 -12.41 -10.61 7.45
CA SER A 57 -12.43 -12.05 7.34
C SER A 57 -13.83 -12.51 6.95
N SER A 58 -14.30 -12.11 5.77
CA SER A 58 -15.48 -12.73 5.15
C SER A 58 -15.11 -14.11 4.59
N ILE A 59 -14.57 -15.00 5.43
CA ILE A 59 -14.33 -16.40 5.08
C ILE A 59 -15.71 -17.07 5.12
N ILE A 60 -16.27 -17.36 3.95
CA ILE A 60 -17.58 -17.99 3.85
C ILE A 60 -17.37 -19.50 3.94
N ASN A 61 -17.84 -20.12 5.03
CA ASN A 61 -18.34 -21.48 4.94
C ASN A 61 -19.72 -21.40 4.27
N LEU A 62 -19.92 -22.11 3.18
CA LEU A 62 -21.22 -22.17 2.51
C LEU A 62 -22.34 -22.58 3.50
N PRO A 63 -23.55 -22.00 3.43
CA PRO A 63 -24.01 -21.00 2.46
C PRO A 63 -24.16 -19.56 3.03
N LEU A 64 -23.63 -18.59 2.26
CA LEU A 64 -24.13 -17.22 2.03
C LEU A 64 -24.75 -16.45 3.20
N SER A 65 -23.94 -15.85 4.08
CA SER A 65 -24.47 -14.81 4.98
C SER A 65 -23.67 -13.50 5.01
N ASN A 66 -22.44 -13.46 4.47
CA ASN A 66 -21.53 -12.31 4.65
C ASN A 66 -20.81 -11.84 3.35
N SER A 67 -21.28 -12.22 2.16
CA SER A 67 -20.71 -11.76 0.88
C SER A 67 -21.22 -10.36 0.52
N ILE A 68 -20.35 -9.51 -0.01
CA ILE A 68 -20.76 -8.21 -0.57
C ILE A 68 -21.24 -8.44 -2.00
N VAL A 69 -22.51 -8.10 -2.27
CA VAL A 69 -23.07 -8.20 -3.63
C VAL A 69 -22.46 -7.13 -4.51
N VAL A 70 -21.95 -7.50 -5.68
CA VAL A 70 -21.47 -6.56 -6.69
C VAL A 70 -22.65 -6.16 -7.58
N SER A 71 -22.80 -4.87 -7.81
CA SER A 71 -23.83 -4.31 -8.68
C SER A 71 -23.23 -3.40 -9.76
N GLU A 72 -24.07 -2.78 -10.58
CA GLU A 72 -23.62 -1.73 -11.53
C GLU A 72 -23.14 -0.47 -10.81
N GLU A 73 -23.64 -0.23 -9.59
CA GLU A 73 -23.21 0.86 -8.73
C GLU A 73 -21.89 0.55 -8.03
N LEU A 74 -21.13 1.62 -7.74
CA LEU A 74 -19.85 1.48 -7.04
C LEU A 74 -20.07 0.92 -5.65
N THR A 75 -19.56 -0.29 -5.45
CA THR A 75 -19.66 -1.02 -4.20
C THR A 75 -18.31 -0.96 -3.48
N THR A 76 -18.29 -0.44 -2.25
CA THR A 76 -17.06 -0.37 -1.45
C THR A 76 -16.66 -1.77 -0.96
N VAL A 77 -15.40 -2.14 -1.20
CA VAL A 77 -14.79 -3.37 -0.70
C VAL A 77 -14.02 -3.12 0.59
N ALA A 78 -13.23 -2.05 0.61
CA ALA A 78 -12.40 -1.66 1.75
C ALA A 78 -12.03 -0.18 1.67
N GLU A 79 -11.72 0.42 2.83
CA GLU A 79 -11.32 1.82 2.93
C GLU A 79 -10.16 1.98 3.91
N VAL A 80 -9.13 2.73 3.50
CA VAL A 80 -7.98 3.07 4.36
C VAL A 80 -7.78 4.57 4.40
N ILE A 81 -7.44 5.08 5.58
CA ILE A 81 -7.28 6.52 5.82
C ILE A 81 -5.87 6.78 6.32
N LEU A 82 -5.15 7.68 5.66
CA LEU A 82 -3.86 8.19 6.10
C LEU A 82 -4.02 9.62 6.62
N GLN A 83 -3.26 9.94 7.68
CA GLN A 83 -3.31 11.22 8.38
C GLN A 83 -2.00 11.99 8.15
N HIS A 84 -2.10 13.30 7.98
CA HIS A 84 -0.99 14.25 7.83
C HIS A 84 -0.03 13.93 6.66
N VAL A 85 -0.58 13.49 5.53
CA VAL A 85 0.22 13.18 4.34
C VAL A 85 0.87 14.43 3.75
N LYS A 86 2.11 14.32 3.29
CA LYS A 86 2.87 15.49 2.79
C LYS A 86 2.95 15.53 1.27
N SER A 87 2.95 16.75 0.72
CA SER A 87 3.27 16.96 -0.69
C SER A 87 4.62 16.34 -1.05
N GLY A 88 4.63 15.53 -2.11
CA GLY A 88 5.80 14.81 -2.61
C GLY A 88 5.93 13.38 -2.10
N ASP A 89 5.21 13.00 -1.04
CA ASP A 89 5.22 11.62 -0.56
C ASP A 89 4.50 10.70 -1.55
N LEU A 90 4.94 9.44 -1.58
CA LEU A 90 4.31 8.37 -2.36
C LEU A 90 3.47 7.49 -1.46
N VAL A 91 2.29 7.09 -1.90
CA VAL A 91 1.46 6.12 -1.20
C VAL A 91 1.38 4.85 -2.03
N TRP A 92 1.96 3.77 -1.52
CA TRP A 92 1.83 2.44 -2.12
C TRP A 92 0.58 1.74 -1.59
N LEU A 93 -0.34 1.43 -2.49
CA LEU A 93 -1.62 0.80 -2.22
C LEU A 93 -1.57 -0.66 -2.67
N ASN A 94 -2.04 -1.56 -1.81
CA ASN A 94 -2.13 -2.98 -2.10
C ASN A 94 -3.43 -3.55 -1.56
N GLY A 95 -4.30 -3.98 -2.48
CA GLY A 95 -5.58 -4.63 -2.26
C GLY A 95 -5.57 -6.08 -2.75
N LEU A 96 -6.14 -6.97 -1.94
CA LEU A 96 -6.35 -8.39 -2.26
C LEU A 96 -7.72 -8.81 -1.73
N PHE A 97 -8.52 -9.42 -2.60
CA PHE A 97 -9.81 -10.03 -2.27
C PHE A 97 -10.15 -11.12 -3.28
N HIS A 98 -11.27 -11.80 -3.09
CA HIS A 98 -11.75 -12.81 -4.04
C HIS A 98 -13.13 -12.42 -4.56
N ILE A 99 -13.44 -12.86 -5.77
CA ILE A 99 -14.76 -12.74 -6.37
C ILE A 99 -15.25 -14.14 -6.71
N ASN A 100 -16.56 -14.34 -6.53
CA ASN A 100 -17.27 -15.50 -6.99
C ASN A 100 -18.37 -15.08 -7.98
N ASN A 101 -18.52 -15.82 -9.07
CA ASN A 101 -19.57 -15.63 -10.07
C ASN A 101 -20.56 -16.80 -10.05
N ASN A 102 -21.72 -16.60 -9.44
CA ASN A 102 -22.80 -17.60 -9.48
C ASN A 102 -23.66 -17.50 -10.75
N SER A 103 -23.28 -16.67 -11.72
CA SER A 103 -24.03 -16.56 -12.98
C SER A 103 -23.65 -17.68 -13.94
N LEU A 104 -24.61 -18.19 -14.72
CA LEU A 104 -24.37 -19.18 -15.79
C LEU A 104 -23.59 -18.63 -17.01
N THR A 105 -23.16 -17.37 -16.96
CA THR A 105 -22.36 -16.72 -18.01
C THR A 105 -21.18 -15.96 -17.40
N PRO A 106 -20.05 -15.81 -18.12
CA PRO A 106 -18.96 -14.98 -17.65
C PRO A 106 -19.40 -13.53 -17.41
N SER A 107 -18.72 -12.82 -16.52
CA SER A 107 -19.02 -11.42 -16.21
C SER A 107 -17.77 -10.61 -15.93
N ASP A 108 -17.77 -9.34 -16.37
CA ASP A 108 -16.71 -8.40 -16.07
C ASP A 108 -16.85 -7.84 -14.65
N LEU A 109 -15.77 -7.95 -13.90
CA LEU A 109 -15.53 -7.19 -12.67
C LEU A 109 -14.67 -5.97 -12.99
N ILE A 110 -15.19 -4.80 -12.64
CA ILE A 110 -14.45 -3.53 -12.72
C ILE A 110 -14.02 -3.16 -11.31
N THR A 111 -12.71 -3.22 -11.06
CA THR A 111 -12.10 -2.83 -9.78
C THR A 111 -11.49 -1.44 -9.92
N ALA A 112 -11.67 -0.58 -8.93
CA ALA A 112 -11.16 0.78 -8.94
C ALA A 112 -10.69 1.24 -7.56
N ILE A 113 -9.70 2.12 -7.53
CA ILE A 113 -9.32 2.84 -6.31
C ILE A 113 -9.58 4.34 -6.51
N TYR A 114 -10.30 4.92 -5.57
CA TYR A 114 -10.55 6.35 -5.50
C TYR A 114 -9.77 6.97 -4.35
N ARG A 115 -9.07 8.07 -4.63
CA ARG A 115 -8.53 8.96 -3.60
C ARG A 115 -9.57 10.02 -3.24
N VAL A 116 -9.85 10.17 -1.96
CA VAL A 116 -10.77 11.14 -1.40
C VAL A 116 -10.02 12.07 -0.45
N SER A 117 -10.14 13.38 -0.66
CA SER A 117 -9.66 14.37 0.30
C SER A 117 -10.58 15.59 0.29
N GLY A 118 -11.18 15.88 1.44
CA GLY A 118 -12.31 16.81 1.53
C GLY A 118 -13.45 16.39 0.59
N PHE A 119 -13.91 17.32 -0.26
CA PHE A 119 -14.98 17.07 -1.24
C PHE A 119 -14.47 16.49 -2.57
N ASN A 120 -13.16 16.30 -2.74
CA ASN A 120 -12.58 15.83 -3.99
C ASN A 120 -12.47 14.31 -3.99
N ARG A 121 -13.11 13.66 -4.97
CA ARG A 121 -12.98 12.23 -5.24
C ARG A 121 -12.34 12.02 -6.61
N LYS A 122 -11.18 11.38 -6.66
CA LYS A 122 -10.39 11.17 -7.89
C LYS A 122 -10.15 9.67 -8.10
N LEU A 123 -10.49 9.17 -9.29
CA LEU A 123 -10.07 7.84 -9.74
C LEU A 123 -8.55 7.84 -9.98
N ILE A 124 -7.83 6.91 -9.33
CA ILE A 124 -6.36 6.80 -9.46
C ILE A 124 -5.92 5.44 -10.03
N TYR A 125 -6.77 4.42 -9.95
CA TYR A 125 -6.52 3.08 -10.47
C TYR A 125 -7.82 2.45 -10.96
N GLN A 126 -7.77 1.70 -12.07
CA GLN A 126 -8.86 0.84 -12.53
C GLN A 126 -8.31 -0.40 -13.24
N SER A 127 -8.95 -1.54 -13.02
CA SER A 127 -8.75 -2.78 -13.78
C SER A 127 -10.08 -3.42 -14.13
N ILE A 128 -10.10 -4.21 -15.21
CA ILE A 128 -11.25 -5.01 -15.64
C ILE A 128 -10.78 -6.46 -15.76
N ILE A 129 -11.52 -7.39 -15.17
CA ILE A 129 -11.22 -8.82 -15.15
C ILE A 129 -12.50 -9.56 -15.49
N GLU A 130 -12.46 -10.46 -16.49
CA GLU A 130 -13.56 -11.39 -16.76
C GLU A 130 -13.48 -12.54 -15.74
N ILE A 131 -14.61 -12.86 -15.13
CA ILE A 131 -14.77 -14.00 -14.21
C ILE A 131 -15.61 -15.04 -14.93
N ASP A 132 -15.14 -16.29 -14.95
CA ASP A 132 -15.83 -17.39 -15.63
C ASP A 132 -17.23 -17.64 -15.05
N ALA A 133 -18.08 -18.30 -15.82
CA ALA A 133 -19.41 -18.71 -15.40
C ALA A 133 -19.39 -19.72 -14.25
N GLU A 134 -20.49 -19.81 -13.49
CA GLU A 134 -20.73 -20.82 -12.46
C GLU A 134 -20.38 -22.22 -12.98
N PHE A 135 -19.79 -23.06 -12.11
CA PHE A 135 -19.32 -24.42 -12.43
C PHE A 135 -18.06 -24.47 -13.33
N HIS A 136 -17.44 -23.33 -13.62
CA HIS A 136 -16.10 -23.22 -14.20
C HIS A 136 -15.11 -22.66 -13.17
N ASP A 137 -14.11 -21.85 -13.56
CA ASP A 137 -13.21 -21.16 -12.64
C ASP A 137 -13.86 -19.85 -12.12
N ASP A 138 -15.05 -20.01 -11.52
CA ASP A 138 -15.94 -18.93 -11.08
C ASP A 138 -15.45 -18.17 -9.84
N VAL A 139 -14.41 -18.69 -9.17
CA VAL A 139 -13.77 -18.06 -8.01
C VAL A 139 -12.38 -17.56 -8.38
N THR A 140 -12.22 -16.24 -8.47
CA THR A 140 -10.96 -15.61 -8.87
C THR A 140 -10.41 -14.69 -7.78
N GLN A 141 -9.09 -14.73 -7.59
CA GLN A 141 -8.38 -13.75 -6.78
C GLN A 141 -8.20 -12.44 -7.56
N VAL A 142 -8.49 -11.32 -6.89
CA VAL A 142 -8.34 -9.98 -7.46
C VAL A 142 -7.28 -9.22 -6.69
N VAL A 143 -6.33 -8.65 -7.43
CA VAL A 143 -5.25 -7.82 -6.90
C VAL A 143 -5.36 -6.41 -7.46
N ALA A 144 -5.35 -5.41 -6.58
CA ALA A 144 -5.34 -4.01 -6.93
C ALA A 144 -4.08 -3.34 -6.35
N GLN A 145 -3.17 -2.90 -7.21
CA GLN A 145 -1.91 -2.29 -6.80
C GLN A 145 -1.67 -0.98 -7.53
N HIS A 146 -1.31 0.06 -6.78
CA HIS A 146 -1.03 1.37 -7.33
C HIS A 146 -0.07 2.16 -6.45
N VAL A 147 0.72 3.04 -7.05
CA VAL A 147 1.53 4.03 -6.32
C VAL A 147 0.97 5.41 -6.65
N ASP A 148 0.34 6.04 -5.67
CA ASP A 148 -0.18 7.40 -5.79
C ASP A 148 0.88 8.42 -5.34
N GLN A 149 0.92 9.58 -6.01
CA GLN A 149 1.76 10.69 -5.60
C GLN A 149 0.91 11.80 -4.98
N ILE A 150 1.27 12.22 -3.78
CA ILE A 150 0.59 13.30 -3.06
C ILE A 150 1.03 14.64 -3.65
N GLY A 151 0.13 15.32 -4.36
CA GLY A 151 0.41 16.61 -4.98
C GLY A 151 0.47 17.76 -3.97
N SER A 152 -0.31 17.69 -2.90
CA SER A 152 -0.44 18.73 -1.86
C SER A 152 -0.61 18.07 -0.50
N SER A 153 -0.02 18.65 0.55
CA SER A 153 -0.19 18.13 1.91
C SER A 153 -1.65 18.17 2.34
N GLN A 154 -2.09 17.13 3.05
CA GLN A 154 -3.48 16.96 3.48
C GLN A 154 -3.49 16.42 4.91
N ASP A 155 -4.37 16.95 5.76
CA ASP A 155 -4.55 16.43 7.12
C ASP A 155 -5.12 15.01 7.10
N GLU A 156 -5.97 14.72 6.11
CA GLU A 156 -6.58 13.41 5.92
C GLU A 156 -6.75 13.10 4.42
N VAL A 157 -6.41 11.86 4.06
CA VAL A 157 -6.69 11.28 2.74
C VAL A 157 -7.25 9.88 2.91
N SER A 158 -8.40 9.62 2.30
CA SER A 158 -9.01 8.29 2.21
C SER A 158 -8.72 7.66 0.84
N TYR A 159 -8.43 6.38 0.85
CA TYR A 159 -8.40 5.55 -0.34
C TYR A 159 -9.50 4.51 -0.23
N ILE A 160 -10.37 4.46 -1.23
CA ILE A 160 -11.53 3.57 -1.26
C ILE A 160 -11.35 2.58 -2.42
N LEU A 161 -11.22 1.31 -2.09
CA LEU A 161 -11.24 0.20 -3.04
C LEU A 161 -12.71 -0.14 -3.33
N THR A 162 -13.08 -0.10 -4.60
CA THR A 162 -14.45 -0.35 -5.05
C THR A 162 -14.49 -1.37 -6.17
N VAL A 163 -15.62 -2.06 -6.27
CA VAL A 163 -15.96 -2.94 -7.39
C VAL A 163 -17.31 -2.57 -7.98
N ARG A 164 -17.51 -2.90 -9.25
CA ARG A 164 -18.81 -2.90 -9.93
C ARG A 164 -18.78 -3.87 -11.09
N THR A 165 -19.93 -4.19 -11.65
CA THR A 165 -20.09 -4.90 -12.91
C THR A 165 -20.74 -4.01 -13.96
N ASN A 166 -20.70 -4.42 -15.23
CA ASN A 166 -21.49 -3.85 -16.33
C ASN A 166 -22.75 -4.68 -16.65
N SER A 167 -23.00 -5.76 -15.89
CA SER A 167 -24.11 -6.67 -16.12
C SER A 167 -25.12 -6.57 -14.96
N PRO A 168 -26.33 -6.03 -15.20
CA PRO A 168 -27.37 -5.88 -14.15
C PRO A 168 -27.87 -7.23 -13.61
N THR A 169 -27.66 -8.31 -14.35
CA THR A 169 -28.10 -9.66 -13.99
C THR A 169 -26.98 -10.55 -13.49
N ALA A 170 -25.75 -10.01 -13.35
CA ALA A 170 -24.64 -10.80 -12.84
C ALA A 170 -24.75 -11.01 -11.33
N GLU A 171 -24.56 -12.26 -10.91
CA GLU A 171 -24.55 -12.70 -9.52
C GLU A 171 -23.10 -12.79 -9.03
N LEU A 172 -22.45 -11.62 -8.97
CA LEU A 172 -21.08 -11.48 -8.51
C LEU A 172 -21.02 -11.13 -7.01
N PHE A 173 -20.12 -11.80 -6.30
CA PHE A 173 -19.99 -11.67 -4.85
C PHE A 173 -18.53 -11.49 -4.42
N VAL A 174 -18.24 -10.44 -3.66
CA VAL A 174 -16.94 -10.28 -2.99
C VAL A 174 -16.86 -11.23 -1.81
N ASN A 175 -15.79 -12.02 -1.83
CA ASN A 175 -15.44 -13.00 -0.81
C ASN A 175 -14.14 -12.61 -0.10
N GLY A 176 -14.08 -12.93 1.19
CA GLY A 176 -12.89 -12.74 2.00
C GLY A 176 -11.86 -13.87 1.81
N PRO A 177 -10.63 -13.67 2.33
CA PRO A 177 -10.19 -12.51 3.09
C PRO A 177 -10.02 -11.27 2.20
N ILE A 178 -10.47 -10.12 2.70
CA ILE A 178 -10.19 -8.81 2.10
C ILE A 178 -9.01 -8.22 2.86
N THR A 179 -8.04 -7.70 2.13
CA THR A 179 -6.91 -6.93 2.66
C THR A 179 -6.74 -5.71 1.78
N PHE A 180 -6.72 -4.52 2.38
CA PHE A 180 -6.35 -3.30 1.69
C PHE A 180 -5.40 -2.49 2.56
N THR A 181 -4.28 -2.06 2.00
CA THR A 181 -3.22 -1.38 2.74
C THR A 181 -2.74 -0.15 1.99
N ALA A 182 -2.32 0.86 2.75
CA ALA A 182 -1.66 2.05 2.26
C ALA A 182 -0.37 2.28 3.04
N ALA A 183 0.75 2.40 2.33
CA ALA A 183 2.06 2.67 2.88
C ALA A 183 2.57 4.01 2.34
N GLU A 184 2.67 5.02 3.20
CA GLU A 184 3.20 6.34 2.85
C GLU A 184 4.72 6.35 2.98
N ILE A 185 5.38 6.76 1.90
CA ILE A 185 6.82 6.76 1.74
C ILE A 185 7.25 8.18 1.42
N SER A 186 7.99 8.79 2.36
CA SER A 186 8.59 10.10 2.15
C SER A 186 9.92 9.97 1.42
N LEU A 187 10.16 10.83 0.43
CA LEU A 187 11.31 10.79 -0.49
C LEU A 187 12.47 11.72 -0.10
#